data_AF-A0A8F5VNN9-F1
#
_entry.id   AF-A0A8F5VNN9-F1
#
_cell.length_a   1.000
_cell.length_b   1.000
_cell.length_c   1.000
_cell.angle_alpha   90.00
_cell.angle_beta   90.00
_cell.angle_gamma   90.00
#
_symmetry.space_group_name_H-M   'P 1'
#
loop_
_entity.id
_entity.type
_entity.pdbx_description
1 polymer ?
#
loop_
_entity_poly.entity_id
_entity_poly.type
_entity_poly.pdbx_seq_one_letter_code
_entity_poly.pdbx_strand_id
1 'polypeptide(L)' 'MILANHDFFEVHQWGSHIVMQKQLTDTIITVPVLNHPEVRIGTLQSIIRQSGIPRSEFE' A
#
# COMPACT_ATOMS: atom_id res chain seq x y z
N MET A 1 2.14 9.01 -2.11
CA MET A 1 1.63 7.90 -1.27
C MET A 1 2.82 7.21 -0.62
N ILE A 2 2.79 6.91 0.69
CA ILE A 2 3.94 6.36 1.42
C ILE A 2 4.53 5.08 0.79
N LEU A 3 3.71 4.17 0.25
CA LEU A 3 4.26 2.93 -0.32
C LEU A 3 5.16 3.17 -1.55
N ALA A 4 4.95 4.26 -2.30
CA ALA A 4 5.81 4.59 -3.44
C ALA A 4 7.26 4.91 -3.01
N ASN A 5 7.47 5.32 -1.75
CA ASN A 5 8.80 5.53 -1.17
C ASN A 5 9.46 4.21 -0.71
N HIS A 6 8.69 3.11 -0.69
CA HIS A 6 9.10 1.80 -0.17
C HIS A 6 9.14 0.76 -1.31
N ASP A 7 9.51 1.17 -2.53
CA ASP A 7 9.62 0.34 -3.74
C ASP A 7 8.29 -0.30 -4.21
N PHE A 8 7.15 0.20 -3.76
CA PHE A 8 5.88 -0.20 -4.36
C PHE A 8 5.62 0.59 -5.63
N PHE A 9 5.21 -0.10 -6.68
CA PHE A 9 4.75 0.48 -7.94
C PHE A 9 3.27 0.18 -8.15
N GLU A 10 2.57 1.09 -8.82
CA GLU A 10 1.19 0.88 -9.22
C GLU A 10 1.12 -0.17 -10.33
N VAL A 11 0.22 -1.15 -10.18
CA VAL A 11 -0.01 -2.18 -11.21
C VAL A 11 -1.39 -2.09 -11.84
N HIS A 12 -2.36 -1.52 -11.13
CA HIS A 12 -3.72 -1.37 -11.63
C HIS A 12 -4.49 -0.30 -10.87
N GLN A 13 -5.33 0.48 -11.55
CA GLN A 13 -6.24 1.43 -10.92
C GLN A 13 -7.68 1.28 -11.43
N TRP A 14 -8.64 1.19 -10.51
CA TRP A 14 -10.08 1.25 -10.77
C TRP A 14 -10.71 2.41 -10.01
N GLY A 15 -10.91 3.55 -10.69
CA GLY A 15 -11.39 4.76 -10.05
C GLY A 15 -10.44 5.19 -8.92
N SER A 16 -10.94 5.23 -7.69
CA SER A 16 -10.14 5.55 -6.51
C SER A 16 -9.44 4.34 -5.86
N HIS A 17 -9.52 3.13 -6.42
CA HIS A 17 -8.78 1.99 -5.88
C HIS A 17 -7.52 1.77 -6.71
N ILE A 18 -6.36 1.78 -6.04
CA ILE A 18 -5.06 1.51 -6.65
C ILE A 18 -4.54 0.19 -6.08
N VAL A 19 -4.07 -0.70 -6.94
CA VAL A 19 -3.31 -1.88 -6.55
C VAL A 19 -1.83 -1.55 -6.67
N MET A 20 -1.11 -1.68 -5.57
CA MET A 20 0.32 -1.43 -5.47
C MET A 20 1.05 -2.77 -5.29
N GLN A 21 2.20 -2.94 -5.94
CA GLN A 21 3.04 -4.12 -5.78
C GLN A 21 4.49 -3.77 -5.46
N LYS A 22 5.11 -4.59 -4.61
CA LYS A 22 6.56 -4.61 -4.38
C LYS A 22 7.09 -5.99 -4.72
N GLN A 23 8.08 -6.06 -5.59
CA GLN A 23 8.75 -7.31 -5.94
C GLN A 23 9.92 -7.54 -4.97
N LEU A 24 9.95 -8.73 -4.36
CA LEU A 24 11.05 -9.24 -3.55
C LEU A 24 11.71 -10.41 -4.28
N THR A 25 12.86 -10.87 -3.80
CA THR A 25 13.62 -11.97 -4.42
C THR A 25 12.78 -13.23 -4.61
N ASP A 26 11.94 -13.58 -3.62
CA ASP A 26 11.20 -14.85 -3.58
C ASP A 26 9.67 -14.67 -3.60
N THR A 27 9.17 -13.43 -3.55
CA THR A 27 7.73 -13.17 -3.41
C THR A 27 7.34 -11.79 -3.94
N ILE A 28 6.04 -11.56 -4.10
CA ILE A 28 5.47 -10.26 -4.48
C ILE A 28 4.48 -9.84 -3.40
N ILE A 29 4.66 -8.65 -2.86
CA ILE A 29 3.69 -8.05 -1.95
C ILE A 29 2.69 -7.26 -2.77
N THR A 30 1.40 -7.57 -2.67
CA THR A 30 0.32 -6.82 -3.33
C THR A 30 -0.57 -6.16 -2.28
N VAL A 31 -0.78 -4.85 -2.40
CA VAL A 31 -1.55 -4.04 -1.45
C VAL A 31 -2.60 -3.21 -2.20
N PRO A 32 -3.90 -3.44 -1.97
CA PRO A 32 -4.95 -2.54 -2.43
C PRO A 32 -4.99 -1.28 -1.54
N VAL A 33 -5.03 -0.13 -2.17
CA VAL A 33 -5.05 1.19 -1.51
C VAL A 33 -6.22 2.00 -2.06
N LEU A 34 -6.89 2.73 -1.17
CA LEU A 34 -7.86 3.76 -1.56
C LEU A 34 -7.11 5.08 -1.81
N ASN A 35 -7.19 5.59 -3.03
CA ASN A 35 -6.75 6.91 -3.46
C ASN A 35 -7.74 7.99 -3.01
N HIS A 36 -7.88 8.12 -1.69
CA HIS A 36 -8.57 9.22 -1.05
C HIS A 36 -7.68 9.79 0.06
N PRO A 37 -7.75 11.11 0.33
CA PRO A 37 -6.91 11.75 1.33
C PRO A 37 -7.18 11.26 2.77
N GLU A 38 -8.33 10.61 3.01
CA GLU A 38 -8.72 10.11 4.32
C GLU A 38 -8.90 8.58 4.28
N VAL A 39 -7.98 7.86 4.92
CA VAL A 39 -8.01 6.39 5.01
C VAL A 39 -8.58 6.01 6.38
N ARG A 40 -9.67 5.23 6.41
CA ARG A 40 -10.23 4.71 7.67
C ARG A 40 -9.17 3.92 8.43
N ILE A 41 -9.14 4.02 9.76
CA ILE A 41 -8.15 3.33 10.62
C ILE A 41 -8.03 1.83 10.30
N GLY A 42 -9.15 1.12 10.08
CA GLY A 42 -9.12 -0.30 9.73
C GLY A 42 -8.46 -0.58 8.37
N THR A 43 -8.66 0.31 7.40
CA THR A 43 -7.99 0.25 6.10
C THR A 43 -6.49 0.52 6.23
N LEU A 44 -6.12 1.54 7.01
CA LEU A 44 -4.71 1.86 7.28
C LEU A 44 -3.99 0.69 7.95
N GLN A 45 -4.62 0.07 8.95
CA GLN A 45 -4.09 -1.12 9.62
C GLN A 45 -3.92 -2.31 8.65
N SER A 46 -4.87 -2.52 7.73
CA SER A 46 -4.74 -3.56 6.71
C SER A 46 -3.57 -3.27 5.76
N ILE A 47 -3.39 -2.02 5.36
CA ILE A 47 -2.28 -1.58 4.50
C ILE A 47 -0.94 -1.79 5.22
N ILE A 48 -0.82 -1.37 6.48
CA ILE A 48 0.40 -1.58 7.30
C ILE A 48 0.73 -3.08 7.38
N ARG A 49 -0.26 -3.91 7.72
CA ARG A 49 -0.06 -5.36 7.85
C ARG A 49 0.35 -6.02 6.52
N GLN A 50 -0.29 -5.65 5.41
CA GLN A 50 -0.03 -6.27 4.11
C GLN A 50 1.27 -5.76 3.48
N SER A 51 1.58 -4.48 3.63
CA SER A 51 2.81 -3.88 3.07
C SER A 51 4.07 -4.30 3.82
N GLY A 52 3.95 -4.68 5.10
CA GLY A 52 5.09 -4.97 5.97
C GLY A 52 5.89 -3.72 6.35
N ILE A 53 5.42 -2.52 5.97
CA ILE A 53 6.06 -1.24 6.30
C ILE A 53 5.75 -0.93 7.78
N PRO A 54 6.74 -0.48 8.59
CA PRO A 54 6.51 -0.08 9.97
C PRO A 54 5.45 1.01 10.08
N ARG A 55 4.58 0.92 11.10
CA ARG A 55 3.53 1.92 11.35
C ARG A 55 4.07 3.35 11.43
N SER A 56 5.29 3.53 11.97
CA SER A 56 5.95 4.83 12.10
C SER A 56 6.18 5.56 10.77
N GLU A 57 6.20 4.83 9.66
CA GLU A 57 6.33 5.42 8.32
C GLU A 57 5.00 6.01 7.81
N PHE A 58 3.87 5.69 8.45
CA PHE A 58 2.53 6.16 8.08
C PHE A 58 2.03 7.31 8.97
N GLU A 59 2.86 7.81 9.90
CA GLU A 59 2.54 8.90 10.83
C GLU A 59 2.88 10.29 10.28
#